data_AF-S8E8J8-F1
#
_entry.id   AF-S8E8J8-F1
#
_cell.length_a   1.000
_cell.length_b   1.000
_cell.length_c   1.000
_cell.angle_alpha   90.00
_cell.angle_beta   90.00
_cell.angle_gamma   90.00
#
_symmetry.space_group_name_H-M   'P 1'
#
loop_
_entity.id
_entity.type
_entity.pdbx_description
1 polymer ?
#
loop_
_entity_poly.entity_id
_entity_poly.type
_entity_poly.pdbx_seq_one_letter_code
_entity_poly.pdbx_strand_id
1 'polypeptide(L)'
;IPPPHLSPFVDNEAEGHVPEYAQAIQRLKAAEKREVEPLPGISIEDFDDPWSLLGVRDRAEAIEAARKRQKMSMLEKQYHDELKMESKGEEHPHEEESGIDIQAVDKEDLKQLAEDETNMARAMMKRKHRGLIRAMEIGEENKRAKRRLLAKRLRDL
;
A
#
# COMPACT_ATOMS: atom_id res chain seq x y z
N ILE A 1 -46.72 49.59 -3.75
CA ILE A 1 -46.18 49.08 -2.46
C ILE A 1 -45.45 47.78 -2.78
N PRO A 2 -44.13 47.67 -2.56
CA PRO A 2 -43.38 46.46 -2.87
C PRO A 2 -43.77 45.32 -1.91
N PRO A 3 -43.67 44.05 -2.34
CA PRO A 3 -43.97 42.91 -1.46
C PRO A 3 -42.98 42.86 -0.29
N PRO A 4 -43.45 42.49 0.93
CA PRO A 4 -42.57 42.32 2.08
C PRO A 4 -41.55 41.22 1.78
N HIS A 5 -40.26 41.56 1.86
CA HIS A 5 -39.18 40.59 1.77
C HIS A 5 -38.82 40.12 3.18
N LEU A 6 -38.63 38.82 3.37
CA LEU A 6 -38.09 38.30 4.63
C LEU A 6 -36.61 38.68 4.74
N SER A 7 -36.16 38.95 5.97
CA SER A 7 -34.74 39.19 6.24
C SER A 7 -33.95 37.90 5.99
N PRO A 8 -32.77 37.97 5.37
CA PRO A 8 -31.95 36.79 5.07
C PRO A 8 -31.38 36.10 6.31
N PHE A 9 -31.55 36.69 7.50
CA PHE A 9 -31.11 36.13 8.80
C PHE A 9 -32.25 35.49 9.59
N VAL A 10 -33.42 35.34 8.97
CA VAL A 10 -34.60 34.75 9.60
C VAL A 10 -34.54 33.23 9.47
N ASP A 11 -34.90 32.55 10.55
CA ASP A 11 -35.00 31.09 10.56
C ASP A 11 -36.21 30.62 9.75
N ASN A 12 -35.97 30.20 8.51
CA ASN A 12 -37.00 29.77 7.57
C ASN A 12 -37.89 28.62 8.09
N GLU A 13 -37.39 27.81 9.02
CA GLU A 13 -38.15 26.73 9.65
C GLU A 13 -39.18 27.24 10.66
N ALA A 14 -38.88 28.33 11.37
CA ALA A 14 -39.78 28.92 12.37
C ALA A 14 -40.92 29.73 11.72
N GLU A 15 -40.65 30.37 10.58
CA GLU A 15 -41.65 31.14 9.83
C GLU A 15 -42.36 30.33 8.74
N GLY A 16 -42.04 29.04 8.60
CA GLY A 16 -42.70 28.12 7.66
C GLY A 16 -42.40 28.40 6.17
N HIS A 17 -41.41 29.23 5.88
CA HIS A 17 -40.99 29.61 4.53
C HIS A 17 -39.86 28.70 4.01
N VAL A 18 -40.05 27.38 4.14
CA VAL A 18 -39.10 26.40 3.60
C VAL A 18 -39.43 26.16 2.12
N PRO A 19 -38.53 26.51 1.18
CA PRO A 19 -38.76 26.27 -0.23
C PRO A 19 -38.93 24.77 -0.55
N GLU A 20 -39.75 24.46 -1.55
CA GLU A 20 -40.11 23.08 -1.92
C GLU A 20 -38.88 22.20 -2.22
N TYR A 21 -37.84 22.74 -2.86
CA TYR A 21 -36.61 22.02 -3.15
C TYR A 21 -35.88 21.58 -1.88
N ALA A 22 -35.89 22.40 -0.82
CA ALA A 22 -35.25 22.06 0.45
C ALA A 22 -35.98 20.90 1.13
N GLN A 23 -37.30 20.89 1.06
CA GLN A 23 -38.12 19.77 1.56
C GLN A 23 -37.85 18.48 0.77
N ALA A 24 -37.69 18.57 -0.57
CA ALA A 24 -37.36 17.42 -1.40
C ALA A 24 -35.99 16.82 -1.04
N ILE A 25 -34.99 17.66 -0.81
CA ILE A 25 -33.65 17.22 -0.38
C ILE A 25 -33.71 16.55 1.00
N GLN A 26 -34.46 17.11 1.95
CA GLN A 26 -34.64 16.49 3.28
C GLN A 26 -35.30 15.11 3.18
N ARG A 27 -36.31 14.95 2.31
CA ARG A 27 -36.96 13.65 2.07
C ARG A 27 -36.01 12.62 1.45
N LEU A 28 -35.19 13.03 0.49
CA LEU A 28 -34.18 12.15 -0.13
C LEU A 28 -33.14 11.69 0.89
N LYS A 29 -32.60 12.61 1.70
CA LYS A 29 -31.67 12.28 2.80
C LYS A 29 -32.30 11.34 3.83
N ALA A 30 -33.58 11.53 4.15
CA ALA A 30 -34.29 10.66 5.08
C ALA A 30 -34.56 9.26 4.50
N ALA A 31 -34.78 9.14 3.20
CA ALA A 31 -34.92 7.85 2.52
C ALA A 31 -33.58 7.08 2.46
N GLU A 32 -32.49 7.77 2.14
CA GLU A 32 -31.14 7.21 2.13
C GLU A 32 -30.73 6.69 3.52
N LYS A 33 -31.03 7.43 4.58
CA LYS A 33 -30.80 7.00 5.97
C LYS A 33 -31.67 5.80 6.41
N ARG A 34 -32.81 5.54 5.76
CA ARG A 34 -33.70 4.41 6.09
C ARG A 34 -33.31 3.12 5.38
N GLU A 35 -32.74 3.21 4.18
CA GLU A 35 -32.31 2.02 3.42
C GLU A 35 -30.97 1.45 3.92
N VAL A 36 -30.18 2.25 4.63
CA VAL A 36 -28.92 1.80 5.23
C VAL A 36 -29.16 1.52 6.72
N GLU A 37 -29.29 0.25 7.10
CA GLU A 37 -29.24 -0.12 8.52
C GLU A 37 -27.86 0.28 9.09
N PRO A 38 -27.79 0.99 10.23
CA PRO A 38 -26.51 1.34 10.83
C PRO A 38 -25.78 0.04 11.21
N LEU A 39 -24.58 -0.14 10.64
CA LEU A 39 -23.75 -1.30 10.96
C LEU A 39 -23.43 -1.31 12.47
N PRO A 40 -23.47 -2.47 13.13
CA PRO A 40 -23.19 -2.55 14.56
C PRO A 40 -21.76 -2.06 14.83
N GLY A 41 -21.64 -0.98 15.61
CA GLY A 41 -20.37 -0.41 16.05
C GLY A 41 -20.00 0.97 15.49
N ILE A 42 -20.87 1.62 14.70
CA ILE A 42 -20.66 2.99 14.20
C ILE A 42 -21.71 3.90 14.86
N SER A 43 -21.28 4.97 15.53
CA SER A 43 -22.20 5.91 16.19
C SER A 43 -22.79 6.89 15.17
N ILE A 44 -23.92 7.50 15.51
CA ILE A 44 -24.64 8.42 14.61
C ILE A 44 -23.81 9.67 14.31
N GLU A 45 -22.84 10.01 15.17
CA GLU A 45 -21.94 11.16 15.01
C GLU A 45 -20.99 11.02 13.81
N ASP A 46 -20.65 9.79 13.40
CA ASP A 46 -19.75 9.54 12.26
C ASP A 46 -20.41 9.80 10.88
N PHE A 47 -21.73 10.03 10.86
CA PHE A 47 -22.51 10.35 9.65
C PHE A 47 -22.61 11.85 9.35
N ASP A 48 -22.24 12.71 10.30
CA ASP A 48 -22.32 14.17 10.12
C ASP A 48 -21.08 14.74 9.41
N ASP A 49 -20.03 13.94 9.24
CA ASP A 49 -18.81 14.34 8.56
C ASP A 49 -18.87 13.98 7.06
N PRO A 50 -18.97 14.96 6.14
CA PRO A 50 -19.17 14.69 4.70
C PRO A 50 -17.99 13.95 4.04
N TRP A 51 -16.83 13.89 4.72
CA TRP A 51 -15.65 13.15 4.28
C TRP A 51 -15.71 11.65 4.63
N SER A 52 -16.47 11.28 5.66
CA SER A 52 -16.63 9.88 6.11
C SER A 52 -17.36 9.02 5.07
N LEU A 53 -18.31 9.62 4.33
CA LEU A 53 -19.16 8.93 3.36
C LEU A 53 -18.53 8.71 1.96
N LEU A 54 -17.42 9.38 1.61
CA LEU A 54 -16.72 9.15 0.33
C LEU A 54 -15.81 7.91 0.33
N GLY A 55 -15.65 7.23 1.47
CA GLY A 55 -14.55 6.31 1.75
C GLY A 55 -14.68 4.85 1.34
N VAL A 56 -15.48 4.48 0.32
CA VAL A 56 -15.56 3.05 -0.09
C VAL A 56 -14.24 2.55 -0.69
N ARG A 57 -13.45 3.44 -1.33
CA ARG A 57 -12.10 3.13 -1.85
C ARG A 57 -11.01 3.20 -0.76
N ASP A 58 -11.19 4.09 0.22
CA ASP A 58 -10.28 4.27 1.36
C ASP A 58 -10.43 3.19 2.45
N ARG A 59 -11.56 2.48 2.50
CA ARG A 59 -11.82 1.47 3.54
C ARG A 59 -10.89 0.25 3.45
N ALA A 60 -10.63 -0.25 2.24
CA ALA A 60 -9.71 -1.38 2.04
C ALA A 60 -8.28 -0.97 2.38
N GLU A 61 -7.87 0.22 1.95
CA GLU A 61 -6.57 0.81 2.27
C GLU A 61 -6.39 1.07 3.77
N ALA A 62 -7.43 1.55 4.45
CA ALA A 62 -7.44 1.77 5.89
C ALA A 62 -7.31 0.45 6.68
N ILE A 63 -7.99 -0.62 6.24
CA ILE A 63 -7.86 -1.95 6.86
C ILE A 63 -6.45 -2.51 6.63
N GLU A 64 -5.90 -2.36 5.43
CA GLU A 64 -4.52 -2.79 5.15
C GLU A 64 -3.49 -1.99 5.95
N ALA A 65 -3.66 -0.66 6.05
CA ALA A 65 -2.82 0.20 6.85
C ALA A 65 -2.89 -0.15 8.35
N ALA A 66 -4.09 -0.44 8.87
CA ALA A 66 -4.27 -0.89 10.24
C ALA A 66 -3.57 -2.23 10.50
N ARG A 67 -3.70 -3.21 9.59
CA ARG A 67 -2.99 -4.50 9.68
C ARG A 67 -1.48 -4.32 9.62
N LYS A 68 -0.97 -3.46 8.73
CA LYS A 68 0.45 -3.14 8.63
C LYS A 68 0.96 -2.50 9.92
N ARG A 69 0.23 -1.53 10.49
CA ARG A 69 0.56 -0.89 11.78
C ARG A 69 0.61 -1.90 12.93
N GLN A 70 -0.34 -2.83 13.00
CA GLN A 70 -0.32 -3.90 14.00
C GLN A 70 0.90 -4.81 13.86
N LYS A 71 1.22 -5.25 12.63
CA LYS A 71 2.42 -6.06 12.36
C LYS A 71 3.71 -5.32 12.75
N MET A 72 3.84 -4.05 12.36
CA MET A 72 5.00 -3.23 12.71
C MET A 72 5.14 -3.06 14.23
N SER A 73 4.04 -2.84 14.95
CA SER A 73 4.06 -2.71 16.41
C SER A 73 4.48 -4.00 17.12
N MET A 74 4.12 -5.18 16.58
CA MET A 74 4.57 -6.45 17.13
C MET A 74 6.07 -6.65 16.93
N LEU A 75 6.58 -6.38 15.72
CA LEU A 75 8.01 -6.46 15.40
C LEU A 75 8.85 -5.50 16.24
N GLU A 76 8.38 -4.27 16.42
CA GLU A 76 9.04 -3.26 17.25
C GLU A 76 9.12 -3.70 18.71
N LYS A 77 8.06 -4.31 19.25
CA LYS A 77 8.07 -4.89 20.60
C LYS A 77 9.07 -6.02 20.73
N GLN A 78 9.09 -6.95 19.77
CA GLN A 78 10.05 -8.05 19.73
C GLN A 78 11.49 -7.52 19.74
N TYR A 79 11.80 -6.57 18.86
CA TYR A 79 13.10 -5.92 18.79
C TYR A 79 13.51 -5.26 20.10
N HIS A 80 12.59 -4.53 20.74
CA HIS A 80 12.88 -3.90 22.04
C HIS A 80 13.05 -4.91 23.17
N ASP A 81 12.39 -6.05 23.10
CA ASP A 81 12.56 -7.11 24.10
C ASP A 81 13.90 -7.82 23.89
N GLU A 82 14.31 -8.10 22.66
CA GLU A 82 15.65 -8.62 22.33
C GLU A 82 16.76 -7.70 22.84
N LEU A 83 16.67 -6.39 22.57
CA LEU A 83 17.65 -5.42 23.09
C LEU A 83 17.72 -5.39 24.62
N LYS A 84 16.59 -5.59 25.32
CA LYS A 84 16.59 -5.67 26.78
C LYS A 84 17.32 -6.92 27.26
N MET A 85 17.12 -8.06 26.60
CA MET A 85 17.81 -9.32 26.93
C MET A 85 19.32 -9.18 26.75
N GLU A 86 19.76 -8.60 25.62
CA GLU A 86 21.17 -8.32 25.35
C GLU A 86 21.79 -7.38 26.40
N SER A 87 21.07 -6.29 26.74
CA SER A 87 21.57 -5.33 27.73
C SER A 87 21.72 -5.91 29.14
N LYS A 88 20.94 -6.94 29.47
CA LYS A 88 21.03 -7.68 30.73
C LYS A 88 22.13 -8.75 30.70
N GLY A 89 22.76 -8.96 29.56
CA GLY A 89 23.79 -9.99 29.36
C GLY A 89 23.22 -11.41 29.42
N GLU A 90 21.92 -11.57 29.20
CA GLU A 90 21.32 -12.89 29.03
C GLU A 90 21.72 -13.38 27.64
N GLU A 91 22.46 -14.50 27.58
CA GLU A 91 22.77 -15.15 26.31
C GLU A 91 21.44 -15.51 25.65
N HIS A 92 21.17 -14.93 24.47
CA HIS A 92 20.07 -15.41 23.64
C HIS A 92 20.26 -16.93 23.53
N PRO A 93 19.23 -17.76 23.77
CA PRO A 93 19.31 -19.12 23.28
C PRO A 93 19.65 -18.96 21.81
N HIS A 94 20.82 -19.44 21.41
CA HIS A 94 21.09 -19.73 20.02
C HIS A 94 19.98 -20.71 19.68
N GLU A 95 18.86 -20.20 19.17
CA GLU A 95 18.01 -20.96 18.29
C GLU A 95 18.97 -21.30 17.14
N GLU A 96 19.64 -22.46 17.28
CA GLU A 96 19.94 -23.28 16.13
C GLU A 96 18.70 -23.16 15.26
N GLU A 97 18.87 -22.49 14.12
CA GLU A 97 17.87 -22.26 13.09
C GLU A 97 16.78 -23.31 13.23
N SER A 98 15.70 -22.94 13.93
CA SER A 98 14.59 -23.84 14.19
C SER A 98 14.09 -24.19 12.81
N GLY A 99 14.44 -25.41 12.38
CA GLY A 99 14.60 -25.77 10.98
C GLY A 99 13.67 -24.95 10.11
N ILE A 100 14.23 -23.93 9.44
CA ILE A 100 13.55 -23.36 8.29
C ILE A 100 13.33 -24.59 7.46
N ASP A 101 12.07 -25.01 7.41
CA ASP A 101 11.65 -26.06 6.54
C ASP A 101 12.13 -25.56 5.19
N ILE A 102 13.20 -26.17 4.67
CA ILE A 102 13.70 -25.94 3.32
C ILE A 102 12.68 -26.61 2.39
N GLN A 103 11.40 -26.31 2.59
CA GLN A 103 10.33 -26.49 1.66
C GLN A 103 10.57 -25.42 0.61
N ALA A 104 11.34 -25.84 -0.40
CA ALA A 104 11.49 -25.16 -1.67
C ALA A 104 11.72 -23.66 -1.53
N VAL A 105 12.93 -23.25 -1.10
CA VAL A 105 13.43 -21.97 -1.61
C VAL A 105 13.45 -22.13 -3.12
N ASP A 106 12.47 -21.53 -3.78
CA ASP A 106 12.33 -21.67 -5.21
C ASP A 106 13.65 -21.19 -5.84
N LYS A 107 14.15 -21.94 -6.81
CA LYS A 107 15.39 -21.55 -7.54
C LYS A 107 15.26 -20.15 -8.15
N GLU A 108 14.04 -19.65 -8.26
CA GLU A 108 13.68 -18.31 -8.73
C GLU A 108 13.99 -17.26 -7.66
N ASP A 109 13.69 -17.51 -6.39
CA ASP A 109 13.97 -16.58 -5.29
C ASP A 109 15.48 -16.40 -5.05
N LEU A 110 16.26 -17.49 -5.16
CA LEU A 110 17.72 -17.41 -5.07
C LEU A 110 18.34 -16.63 -6.23
N LYS A 111 17.75 -16.71 -7.43
CA LYS A 111 18.21 -15.93 -8.60
C LYS A 111 17.86 -14.46 -8.43
N GLN A 112 16.66 -14.15 -7.95
CA GLN A 112 16.24 -12.78 -7.67
C GLN A 112 17.16 -12.12 -6.66
N LEU A 113 17.48 -12.82 -5.56
CA LEU A 113 18.39 -12.29 -4.53
C LEU A 113 19.77 -11.94 -5.12
N ALA A 114 20.33 -12.81 -5.97
CA ALA A 114 21.60 -12.58 -6.62
C ALA A 114 21.54 -11.43 -7.65
N GLU A 115 20.46 -11.34 -8.42
CA GLU A 115 20.24 -10.23 -9.36
C GLU A 115 20.10 -8.90 -8.62
N ASP A 116 19.38 -8.86 -7.50
CA ASP A 116 19.18 -7.67 -6.69
C ASP A 116 20.49 -7.18 -6.06
N GLU A 117 21.33 -8.08 -5.55
CA GLU A 117 22.65 -7.74 -5.01
C GLU A 117 23.54 -7.08 -6.09
N THR A 118 23.57 -7.66 -7.29
CA THR A 118 24.35 -7.10 -8.40
C THR A 118 23.78 -5.75 -8.90
N ASN A 119 22.46 -5.61 -8.90
CA ASN A 119 21.78 -4.37 -9.28
C ASN A 119 22.06 -3.24 -8.28
N MET A 120 22.02 -3.55 -6.99
CA MET A 120 22.39 -2.63 -5.90
C MET A 120 23.85 -2.17 -6.05
N ALA A 121 24.78 -3.10 -6.25
CA ALA A 121 26.19 -2.77 -6.48
C ALA A 121 26.37 -1.88 -7.73
N ARG A 122 25.64 -2.16 -8.81
CA ARG A 122 25.67 -1.37 -10.05
C ARG A 122 25.04 0.02 -9.89
N ALA A 123 24.08 0.18 -8.99
CA ALA A 123 23.45 1.46 -8.67
C ALA A 123 24.41 2.41 -7.93
N MET A 124 25.30 1.86 -7.09
CA MET A 124 26.34 2.61 -6.38
C MET A 124 27.46 3.12 -7.30
N MET A 125 27.60 2.59 -8.51
CA MET A 125 28.63 3.02 -9.47
C MET A 125 28.27 4.34 -10.18
N LYS A 126 29.30 5.14 -10.54
CA LYS A 126 29.11 6.34 -11.38
C LYS A 126 28.47 5.98 -12.73
N ARG A 127 27.59 6.86 -13.25
CA ARG A 127 26.83 6.66 -14.50
C ARG A 127 27.70 6.23 -15.68
N LYS A 128 28.88 6.84 -15.86
CA LYS A 128 29.81 6.52 -16.96
C LYS A 128 30.35 5.08 -16.87
N HIS A 129 30.71 4.60 -15.68
CA HIS A 129 31.17 3.22 -15.47
C HIS A 129 30.05 2.22 -15.71
N ARG A 130 28.84 2.51 -15.24
CA ARG A 130 27.66 1.67 -15.49
C ARG A 130 27.39 1.49 -16.99
N GLY A 131 27.52 2.58 -17.76
CA GLY A 131 27.39 2.54 -19.22
C GLY A 131 28.46 1.69 -19.90
N LEU A 132 29.73 1.83 -19.48
CA LEU A 132 30.83 1.04 -20.02
C LEU A 132 30.64 -0.47 -19.76
N ILE A 133 30.29 -0.85 -18.53
CA ILE A 133 30.05 -2.25 -18.16
C ILE A 133 28.91 -2.83 -19.01
N ARG A 134 27.82 -2.08 -19.21
CA ARG A 134 26.71 -2.52 -20.06
C ARG A 134 27.15 -2.78 -21.49
N ALA A 135 27.97 -1.89 -22.06
CA ALA A 135 28.50 -2.05 -23.40
C ALA A 135 29.39 -3.30 -23.54
N MET A 136 30.19 -3.61 -22.50
CA MET A 136 31.02 -4.82 -22.46
C MET A 136 30.16 -6.09 -22.39
N GLU A 137 29.15 -6.12 -21.52
CA GLU A 137 28.19 -7.24 -21.38
C GLU A 137 27.53 -7.57 -22.75
N ILE A 138 26.98 -6.55 -23.42
CA ILE A 138 26.37 -6.66 -24.75
C ILE A 138 27.40 -7.17 -25.78
N GLY A 139 28.63 -6.66 -25.71
CA GLY A 139 29.72 -7.10 -26.60
C GLY A 139 30.03 -8.60 -26.45
N GLU A 140 30.10 -9.09 -25.22
CA GLU A 140 30.32 -10.51 -24.94
C GLU A 140 29.16 -11.40 -25.39
N GLU A 141 27.93 -10.98 -25.15
CA GLU A 141 26.73 -11.68 -25.63
C GLU A 141 26.71 -11.80 -27.16
N ASN A 142 27.01 -10.71 -27.87
CA ASN A 142 27.10 -10.71 -29.33
C ASN A 142 28.18 -11.67 -29.85
N LYS A 143 29.35 -11.70 -29.20
CA LYS A 143 30.41 -12.67 -29.54
C LYS A 143 29.97 -14.11 -29.29
N ARG A 144 29.32 -14.38 -28.15
CA ARG A 144 28.77 -15.71 -27.81
C ARG A 144 27.70 -16.14 -28.82
N ALA A 145 26.80 -15.25 -29.21
CA ALA A 145 25.77 -15.51 -30.20
C ALA A 145 26.38 -15.84 -31.58
N LYS A 146 27.38 -15.07 -32.04
CA LYS A 146 28.11 -15.37 -33.28
C LYS A 146 28.78 -16.73 -33.25
N ARG A 147 29.46 -17.09 -32.15
CA ARG A 147 30.06 -18.43 -31.98
C ARG A 147 29.01 -19.54 -32.03
N ARG A 148 27.87 -19.36 -31.35
CA ARG A 148 26.75 -20.31 -31.38
C ARG A 148 26.19 -20.48 -32.79
N LEU A 149 26.07 -19.40 -33.56
CA LEU A 149 25.62 -19.44 -34.96
C LEU A 149 26.59 -20.24 -35.84
N LEU A 150 27.90 -19.98 -35.72
CA LEU A 150 28.92 -20.73 -36.46
C LEU A 150 28.93 -22.21 -36.09
N ALA A 151 28.82 -22.54 -34.80
CA ALA A 151 28.74 -23.92 -34.33
C ALA A 151 27.46 -24.66 -34.76
N LYS A 152 26.38 -23.93 -35.05
CA LYS A 152 25.17 -24.51 -35.67
C LYS A 152 25.42 -24.79 -37.15
N ARG A 153 25.88 -23.79 -37.91
CA ARG A 153 26.21 -23.95 -39.34
C ARG A 153 27.20 -25.08 -39.60
N LEU A 154 28.19 -25.26 -38.72
CA LEU A 154 29.15 -26.36 -38.81
C LEU A 154 28.50 -27.73 -38.56
N ARG A 155 27.47 -27.82 -37.72
CA ARG A 155 26.74 -29.06 -37.47
C ARG A 155 25.75 -29.40 -38.57
N ASP A 156 25.27 -28.39 -39.29
CA ASP A 156 24.30 -28.53 -40.38
C ASP A 156 24.97 -28.80 -41.75
N LEU A 157 26.31 -28.83 -41.79
CA LEU A 157 27.15 -29.19 -42.94
C LEU A 157 27.62 -30.65 -42.83
#